data_AF-A0A5E4SJI9-F1
#
_entry.id   AF-A0A5E4SJI9-F1
#
_cell.length_a   1.000
_cell.length_b   1.000
_cell.length_c   1.000
_cell.angle_alpha   90.00
_cell.angle_beta   90.00
_cell.angle_gamma   90.00
#
_symmetry.space_group_name_H-M   'P 1'
#
loop_
_entity.id
_entity.type
_entity.pdbx_description
1 polymer ?
#
loop_
_entity_poly.entity_id
_entity_poly.type
_entity_poly.pdbx_seq_one_letter_code
_entity_poly.pdbx_strand_id
1 'polypeptide(L)'
;MWILLYPMCVTASLTATMIAVIAVNWWVPLLADEAGNLPRRLRWFQTFDATLDAGWLDGYLDPSWGSTPWRRYWARVWWLNRNPAYGFDYAVGLTFDASEWRVVKYVERDDLVLFIAFGRGFNFYYEGPLGQYKLGWKAWNRWDGKGWDATNWEAFERIPVCFTVNPFRRRPA
;
A
#
# COMPACT_ATOMS: atom_id res chain seq x y z
N MET A 1 -6.05 3.04 22.01
CA MET A 1 -7.11 2.06 21.66
C MET A 1 -6.83 1.33 20.33
N TRP A 2 -6.39 2.00 19.26
CA TRP A 2 -6.14 1.34 17.97
C TRP A 2 -5.07 0.23 17.99
N ILE A 3 -4.00 0.39 18.77
CA ILE A 3 -2.95 -0.64 18.90
C ILE A 3 -3.56 -2.00 19.29
N LEU A 4 -4.58 -2.01 20.15
CA LEU A 4 -5.29 -3.23 20.55
C LEU A 4 -6.19 -3.80 19.44
N LEU A 5 -6.65 -2.96 18.51
CA LEU A 5 -7.43 -3.37 17.34
C LEU A 5 -6.55 -3.88 16.19
N TYR A 6 -5.24 -3.60 16.22
CA TYR A 6 -4.32 -3.96 15.14
C TYR A 6 -4.42 -5.42 14.70
N PRO A 7 -4.42 -6.43 15.62
CA PRO A 7 -4.52 -7.83 15.20
C PRO A 7 -5.79 -8.11 14.40
N MET A 8 -6.94 -7.55 14.80
CA MET A 8 -8.19 -7.73 14.08
C MET A 8 -8.17 -7.05 12.71
N CYS A 9 -7.62 -5.83 12.61
CA CYS A 9 -7.46 -5.12 11.33
C CYS A 9 -6.55 -5.90 10.38
N VAL A 10 -5.45 -6.47 10.88
CA VAL A 10 -4.53 -7.29 10.08
C VAL A 10 -5.20 -8.57 9.61
N THR A 11 -5.91 -9.29 10.49
CA THR A 11 -6.65 -10.49 10.09
C THR A 11 -7.65 -10.17 8.97
N ALA A 12 -8.42 -9.09 9.12
CA ALA A 12 -9.37 -8.65 8.09
C ALA A 12 -8.66 -8.27 6.77
N SER A 13 -7.56 -7.54 6.83
CA SER A 13 -6.72 -7.17 5.67
C SER A 13 -6.15 -8.38 4.95
N LEU A 14 -5.60 -9.36 5.69
CA LEU A 14 -5.08 -10.60 5.12
C LEU A 14 -6.18 -11.46 4.50
N THR A 15 -7.36 -11.54 5.13
CA THR A 15 -8.52 -12.22 4.53
C THR A 15 -8.97 -11.53 3.24
N ALA A 16 -9.07 -10.21 3.23
CA ALA A 16 -9.41 -9.45 2.02
C ALA A 16 -8.36 -9.63 0.91
N THR A 17 -7.08 -9.63 1.27
CA THR A 17 -5.95 -9.90 0.37
C THR A 17 -6.07 -11.29 -0.25
N MET A 18 -6.32 -12.32 0.56
CA MET A 18 -6.49 -13.69 0.09
C MET A 18 -7.68 -13.82 -0.87
N ILE A 19 -8.83 -13.23 -0.54
CA ILE A 19 -10.00 -13.18 -1.42
C ILE A 19 -9.65 -12.45 -2.73
N ALA A 20 -8.96 -11.33 -2.65
CA ALA A 20 -8.56 -10.55 -3.81
C ALA A 20 -7.69 -11.36 -4.76
N VAL A 21 -6.59 -11.93 -4.25
CA VAL A 21 -5.60 -12.67 -5.03
C VAL A 21 -6.15 -13.98 -5.57
N ILE A 22 -6.97 -14.71 -4.82
CA ILE A 22 -7.49 -16.02 -5.27
C ILE A 22 -8.68 -15.84 -6.21
N ALA A 23 -9.59 -14.94 -5.89
CA ALA A 23 -10.91 -14.94 -6.49
C ALA A 23 -11.23 -13.70 -7.34
N VAL A 24 -10.74 -12.50 -7.00
CA VAL A 24 -11.29 -11.24 -7.57
C VAL A 24 -10.37 -10.63 -8.63
N ASN A 25 -9.06 -10.55 -8.37
CA ASN A 25 -8.10 -9.83 -9.21
C ASN A 25 -8.00 -10.37 -10.65
N TRP A 26 -8.44 -11.61 -10.87
CA TRP A 26 -8.40 -12.29 -12.16
C TRP A 26 -9.53 -11.93 -13.12
N TRP A 27 -10.60 -11.27 -12.68
CA TRP A 27 -11.71 -10.92 -13.58
C TRP A 27 -12.17 -9.48 -13.38
N VAL A 28 -11.96 -8.91 -12.20
CA VAL A 28 -12.42 -7.54 -11.90
C VAL A 28 -11.86 -6.47 -12.85
N PRO A 29 -10.67 -6.60 -13.46
CA PRO A 29 -10.20 -5.61 -14.45
C PRO A 29 -11.07 -5.49 -15.69
N LEU A 30 -11.90 -6.50 -16.02
CA LEU A 30 -12.87 -6.44 -17.12
C LEU A 30 -13.97 -5.40 -16.88
N LEU A 31 -14.20 -5.03 -15.61
CA LEU A 31 -15.21 -4.05 -15.20
C LEU A 31 -14.66 -2.64 -15.07
N ALA A 32 -13.37 -2.44 -15.33
CA ALA A 32 -12.76 -1.12 -15.24
C ALA A 32 -13.25 -0.21 -16.36
N ASP A 33 -13.52 1.05 -16.01
CA ASP A 33 -13.90 2.08 -16.96
C ASP A 33 -12.74 2.52 -17.87
N GLU A 34 -13.01 3.46 -18.77
CA GLU A 34 -12.02 4.00 -19.71
C GLU A 34 -10.86 4.71 -19.01
N ALA A 35 -11.10 5.28 -17.82
CA ALA A 35 -10.07 5.87 -16.98
C ALA A 35 -9.30 4.82 -16.14
N GLY A 36 -9.64 3.55 -16.28
CA GLY A 36 -8.99 2.45 -15.56
C GLY A 36 -9.43 2.34 -14.09
N ASN A 37 -10.58 2.88 -13.71
CA ASN A 37 -11.14 2.74 -12.37
C ASN A 37 -12.17 1.60 -12.30
N LEU A 38 -12.20 0.91 -11.17
CA LEU A 38 -13.26 -0.02 -10.84
C LEU A 38 -14.54 0.71 -10.43
N PRO A 39 -15.72 0.09 -10.64
CA PRO A 39 -16.98 0.58 -10.11
C PRO A 39 -16.88 0.80 -8.61
N ARG A 40 -17.61 1.79 -8.07
CA ARG A 40 -17.49 2.22 -6.66
C ARG A 40 -17.51 1.07 -5.65
N ARG A 41 -18.37 0.06 -5.87
CA ARG A 41 -18.51 -1.10 -4.98
C ARG A 41 -17.32 -2.06 -5.00
N LEU A 42 -16.44 -1.97 -6.00
CA LEU A 42 -15.27 -2.82 -6.20
C LEU A 42 -13.95 -2.06 -5.96
N ARG A 43 -14.01 -0.75 -5.64
CA ARG A 43 -12.83 0.05 -5.31
C ARG A 43 -12.07 -0.41 -4.07
N TRP A 44 -12.66 -1.28 -3.25
CA TRP A 44 -11.97 -1.99 -2.18
C TRP A 44 -10.76 -2.79 -2.69
N PHE A 45 -10.84 -3.30 -3.93
CA PHE A 45 -9.77 -4.09 -4.56
C PHE A 45 -8.72 -3.25 -5.27
N GLN A 46 -9.09 -2.03 -5.68
CA GLN A 46 -8.20 -1.09 -6.35
C GLN A 46 -7.34 -0.34 -5.33
N THR A 47 -6.17 0.13 -5.76
CA THR A 47 -5.40 1.17 -5.07
C THR A 47 -6.24 2.43 -4.86
N PHE A 48 -6.30 2.97 -3.64
CA PHE A 48 -7.13 4.16 -3.36
C PHE A 48 -6.56 5.45 -3.96
N ASP A 49 -5.27 5.45 -4.28
CA ASP A 49 -4.46 6.57 -4.74
C ASP A 49 -4.19 6.56 -6.26
N ALA A 50 -4.58 5.49 -6.96
CA ALA A 50 -4.23 5.32 -8.38
C ALA A 50 -5.26 4.46 -9.13
N THR A 51 -5.33 4.63 -10.45
CA THR A 51 -6.13 3.78 -11.35
C THR A 51 -5.43 2.44 -11.59
N LEU A 52 -6.10 1.48 -12.23
CA LEU A 52 -5.48 0.20 -12.60
C LEU A 52 -4.43 0.34 -13.70
N ASP A 53 -4.47 1.42 -14.47
CA ASP A 53 -3.53 1.68 -15.57
C ASP A 53 -2.23 2.36 -15.10
N ALA A 54 -2.19 2.83 -13.85
CA ALA A 54 -0.99 3.39 -13.21
C ALA A 54 0.24 2.47 -13.31
N GLY A 55 0.04 1.15 -13.37
CA GLY A 55 1.14 0.20 -13.55
C GLY A 55 2.01 0.48 -14.78
N TRP A 56 1.40 0.73 -15.94
CA TRP A 56 2.14 1.00 -17.17
C TRP A 56 2.27 2.50 -17.49
N LEU A 57 1.46 3.35 -16.86
CA LEU A 57 1.57 4.81 -16.96
C LEU A 57 2.72 5.37 -16.11
N ASP A 58 2.93 4.82 -14.90
CA ASP A 58 3.87 5.35 -13.91
C ASP A 58 5.22 4.61 -13.91
N GLY A 59 5.48 3.79 -14.94
CA GLY A 59 6.76 3.12 -15.15
C GLY A 59 7.02 1.87 -14.29
N TYR A 60 6.00 1.29 -13.66
CA TYR A 60 6.15 -0.03 -13.01
C TYR A 60 6.21 -1.18 -14.02
N LEU A 61 5.61 -0.98 -15.18
CA LEU A 61 5.61 -1.86 -16.33
C LEU A 61 6.04 -1.06 -17.56
N ASP A 62 6.59 -1.75 -18.55
CA ASP A 62 6.92 -1.13 -19.84
C ASP A 62 5.65 -0.50 -20.47
N PRO A 63 5.72 0.70 -21.07
CA PRO A 63 4.54 1.38 -21.62
C PRO A 63 3.78 0.56 -22.68
N SER A 64 4.45 -0.37 -23.38
CA SER A 64 3.81 -1.26 -24.34
C SER A 64 2.78 -2.22 -23.72
N TRP A 65 2.72 -2.32 -22.39
CA TRP A 65 1.65 -3.03 -21.68
C TRP A 65 0.28 -2.35 -21.82
N GLY A 66 0.23 -1.03 -22.08
CA GLY A 66 -1.02 -0.30 -22.34
C GLY A 66 -1.54 -0.39 -23.79
N SER A 67 -0.74 -0.95 -24.71
CA SER A 67 -0.92 -0.82 -26.17
C SER A 67 -2.07 -1.63 -26.76
N THR A 68 -2.45 -2.74 -26.15
CA THR A 68 -3.56 -3.60 -26.62
C THR A 68 -4.50 -3.92 -25.47
N PRO A 69 -5.79 -4.20 -25.73
CA PRO A 69 -6.74 -4.57 -24.69
C PRO A 69 -6.27 -5.77 -23.84
N TRP A 70 -5.68 -6.78 -24.48
CA TRP A 70 -5.15 -7.96 -23.80
C TRP A 70 -3.98 -7.65 -22.86
N ARG A 71 -3.00 -6.89 -23.34
CA ARG A 71 -1.86 -6.49 -22.50
C ARG A 71 -2.30 -5.58 -21.36
N ARG A 72 -3.21 -4.63 -21.65
CA ARG A 72 -3.76 -3.71 -20.65
C ARG A 72 -4.48 -4.47 -19.55
N TYR A 73 -5.29 -5.46 -19.93
CA TYR A 73 -5.95 -6.34 -18.96
C TYR A 73 -4.95 -7.01 -18.01
N TRP A 74 -3.90 -7.66 -18.53
CA TRP A 74 -2.89 -8.30 -17.69
C TRP A 74 -2.07 -7.32 -16.87
N ALA A 75 -1.79 -6.13 -17.39
CA ALA A 75 -1.14 -5.05 -16.65
C ALA A 75 -1.98 -4.65 -15.43
N ARG A 76 -3.30 -4.52 -15.60
CA ARG A 76 -4.25 -4.24 -14.51
C ARG A 76 -4.31 -5.40 -13.50
N VAL A 77 -4.30 -6.66 -13.95
CA VAL A 77 -4.21 -7.83 -13.07
C VAL A 77 -2.93 -7.79 -12.22
N TRP A 78 -1.78 -7.49 -12.84
CA TRP A 78 -0.52 -7.36 -12.13
C TRP A 78 -0.51 -6.20 -11.15
N TRP A 79 -1.08 -5.07 -11.54
CA TRP A 79 -1.24 -3.91 -10.67
C TRP A 79 -2.04 -4.24 -9.40
N LEU A 80 -3.18 -4.91 -9.57
CA LEU A 80 -4.01 -5.36 -8.44
C LEU A 80 -3.27 -6.34 -7.55
N ASN A 81 -2.50 -7.27 -8.11
CA ASN A 81 -1.74 -8.25 -7.33
C ASN A 81 -0.52 -7.67 -6.62
N ARG A 82 -0.03 -6.49 -7.03
CA ARG A 82 1.04 -5.77 -6.33
C ARG A 82 0.60 -5.25 -4.96
N ASN A 83 -0.62 -4.73 -4.87
CA ASN A 83 -1.24 -4.29 -3.62
C ASN A 83 -2.71 -4.78 -3.58
N PRO A 84 -2.95 -6.07 -3.30
CA PRO A 84 -4.29 -6.63 -3.33
C PRO A 84 -5.15 -6.01 -2.23
N ALA A 85 -6.41 -5.69 -2.55
CA ALA A 85 -7.35 -5.12 -1.59
C ALA A 85 -6.90 -3.79 -0.94
N TYR A 86 -6.08 -2.98 -1.62
CA TYR A 86 -5.47 -1.82 -0.98
C TYR A 86 -6.46 -0.71 -0.59
N GLY A 87 -7.56 -0.58 -1.35
CA GLY A 87 -8.68 0.28 -0.98
C GLY A 87 -9.36 -0.18 0.32
N PHE A 88 -9.41 -1.49 0.57
CA PHE A 88 -9.84 -2.04 1.86
C PHE A 88 -8.89 -1.68 2.98
N ASP A 89 -7.59 -1.85 2.80
CA ASP A 89 -6.59 -1.48 3.81
C ASP A 89 -6.67 0.00 4.21
N TYR A 90 -6.94 0.87 3.24
CA TYR A 90 -7.19 2.29 3.47
C TYR A 90 -8.48 2.54 4.26
N ALA A 91 -9.56 1.83 3.91
CA ALA A 91 -10.85 1.97 4.56
C ALA A 91 -10.89 1.43 6.00
N VAL A 92 -10.07 0.44 6.34
CA VAL A 92 -9.85 0.00 7.74
C VAL A 92 -8.66 0.70 8.41
N GLY A 93 -8.00 1.60 7.70
CA GLY A 93 -6.88 2.41 8.20
C GLY A 93 -7.30 3.45 9.25
N LEU A 94 -6.32 4.17 9.81
CA LEU A 94 -6.62 5.27 10.73
C LEU A 94 -6.57 6.62 10.02
N THR A 95 -7.35 7.57 10.52
CA THR A 95 -7.17 9.00 10.19
C THR A 95 -5.80 9.46 10.68
N PHE A 96 -5.11 10.26 9.88
CA PHE A 96 -3.77 10.76 10.21
C PHE A 96 -3.83 12.21 10.68
N ASP A 97 -3.22 12.48 11.83
CA ASP A 97 -2.96 13.83 12.35
C ASP A 97 -1.50 13.89 12.80
N ALA A 98 -0.70 14.72 12.15
CA ALA A 98 0.73 14.85 12.42
C ALA A 98 1.05 15.17 13.89
N SER A 99 0.18 15.93 14.57
CA SER A 99 0.36 16.34 15.97
C SER A 99 0.27 15.17 16.96
N GLU A 100 -0.39 14.09 16.57
CA GLU A 100 -0.57 12.90 17.39
C GLU A 100 0.54 11.86 17.19
N TRP A 101 1.44 12.06 16.22
CA TRP A 101 2.47 11.10 15.85
C TRP A 101 3.87 11.60 16.18
N ARG A 102 4.67 10.70 16.75
CA ARG A 102 6.08 10.93 17.07
C ARG A 102 6.94 9.88 16.39
N VAL A 103 7.90 10.32 15.60
CA VAL A 103 8.99 9.48 15.10
C VAL A 103 9.96 9.20 16.25
N VAL A 104 10.18 7.92 16.54
CA VAL A 104 11.13 7.45 17.55
C VAL A 104 12.48 7.15 16.92
N LYS A 105 12.47 6.60 15.70
CA LYS A 105 13.68 6.31 14.94
C LYS A 105 13.41 6.45 13.46
N TYR A 106 14.29 7.14 12.76
CA TYR A 106 14.36 7.17 11.32
C TYR A 106 15.81 7.00 10.88
N VAL A 107 16.05 6.07 9.97
CA VAL A 107 17.32 5.84 9.29
C VAL A 107 16.99 5.59 7.84
N GLU A 108 17.63 6.31 6.94
CA GLU A 108 17.58 6.07 5.52
C GLU A 108 19.00 6.16 4.96
N ARG A 109 19.48 5.01 4.48
CA ARG A 109 20.78 4.79 3.86
C ARG A 109 20.60 3.76 2.75
N ASP A 110 21.62 3.55 1.94
CA ASP A 110 21.57 2.59 0.84
C ASP A 110 21.29 1.16 1.33
N ASP A 111 21.86 0.77 2.47
CA ASP A 111 21.77 -0.56 3.08
C ASP A 111 20.54 -0.75 3.99
N LEU A 112 19.93 0.34 4.46
CA LEU A 112 18.92 0.28 5.52
C LEU A 112 17.90 1.42 5.42
N VAL A 113 16.62 1.05 5.41
CA VAL A 113 15.53 1.91 5.84
C VAL A 113 14.94 1.36 7.12
N LEU A 114 14.92 2.20 8.16
CA LEU A 114 14.24 1.93 9.42
C LEU A 114 13.39 3.14 9.78
N PHE A 115 12.09 2.93 9.96
CA PHE A 115 11.17 3.94 10.43
C PHE A 115 10.31 3.35 11.55
N ILE A 116 10.36 3.98 12.72
CA ILE A 116 9.59 3.60 13.90
C ILE A 116 8.89 4.86 14.40
N ALA A 117 7.56 4.82 14.45
CA ALA A 117 6.75 5.91 14.97
C ALA A 117 5.57 5.40 15.79
N PHE A 118 5.12 6.21 16.75
CA PHE A 118 3.96 5.95 17.58
C PHE A 118 3.02 7.15 17.57
N GLY A 119 1.73 6.88 17.65
CA GLY A 119 0.70 7.89 17.79
C GLY A 119 -0.60 7.22 18.19
N ARG A 120 -1.68 7.51 17.46
CA ARG A 120 -2.94 6.75 17.64
C ARG A 120 -2.76 5.25 17.40
N GLY A 121 -1.86 4.88 16.50
CA GLY A 121 -1.38 3.51 16.27
C GLY A 121 0.14 3.42 16.44
N PHE A 122 0.74 2.51 15.68
CA PHE A 122 2.19 2.43 15.54
C PHE A 122 2.56 2.23 14.07
N ASN A 123 3.81 2.52 13.75
CA ASN A 123 4.43 2.22 12.47
C ASN A 123 5.78 1.59 12.74
N PHE A 124 6.01 0.42 12.14
CA PHE A 124 7.32 -0.18 12.03
C PHE A 124 7.56 -0.52 10.57
N TYR A 125 8.55 0.12 9.96
CA TYR A 125 9.04 -0.21 8.64
C TYR A 125 10.54 -0.48 8.70
N TYR A 126 10.91 -1.68 8.29
CA TYR A 126 12.28 -2.10 8.06
C TYR A 126 12.43 -2.59 6.62
N GLU A 127 13.50 -2.18 5.97
CA GLU A 127 14.02 -2.80 4.76
C GLU A 127 15.54 -2.76 4.83
N GLY A 128 16.17 -3.93 4.84
CA GLY A 128 17.61 -4.06 5.07
C GLY A 128 18.13 -5.46 4.73
N PRO A 129 19.32 -5.84 5.22
CA PRO A 129 19.91 -7.15 4.94
C PRO A 129 19.05 -8.33 5.41
N LEU A 130 18.20 -8.13 6.41
CA LEU A 130 17.33 -9.17 6.96
C LEU A 130 16.00 -9.34 6.21
N GLY A 131 15.74 -8.52 5.19
CA GLY A 131 14.49 -8.55 4.42
C GLY A 131 13.69 -7.24 4.52
N GLN A 132 12.38 -7.34 4.27
CA GLN A 132 11.43 -6.25 4.39
C GLN A 132 10.32 -6.64 5.39
N TYR A 133 10.11 -5.80 6.39
CA TYR A 133 9.07 -5.95 7.41
C TYR A 133 8.30 -4.65 7.56
N LYS A 134 6.97 -4.71 7.45
CA LYS A 134 6.08 -3.54 7.61
C LYS A 134 4.94 -3.93 8.52
N LEU A 135 4.79 -3.23 9.64
CA LEU A 135 3.77 -3.50 10.65
C LEU A 135 3.13 -2.20 11.12
N GLY A 136 1.86 -2.28 11.50
CA GLY A 136 1.09 -1.15 12.00
C GLY A 136 0.32 -0.46 10.88
N TRP A 137 0.40 0.86 10.84
CA TRP A 137 -0.23 1.67 9.80
C TRP A 137 0.80 2.53 9.11
N LYS A 138 0.63 2.79 7.81
CA LYS A 138 1.62 3.38 6.91
C LYS A 138 1.95 4.88 7.14
N ALA A 139 2.10 5.32 8.39
CA ALA A 139 2.58 6.65 8.76
C ALA A 139 3.89 7.06 8.06
N TRP A 140 4.80 6.12 7.76
CA TRP A 140 6.04 6.43 7.02
C TRP A 140 5.76 7.10 5.66
N ASN A 141 4.59 6.86 5.04
CA ASN A 141 4.22 7.51 3.77
C ASN A 141 3.95 9.01 3.93
N ARG A 142 3.73 9.48 5.16
CA ARG A 142 3.57 10.90 5.49
C ARG A 142 4.88 11.59 5.83
N TRP A 143 5.96 10.83 5.97
CA TRP A 143 7.25 11.36 6.40
C TRP A 143 8.12 11.69 5.19
N ASP A 144 8.60 12.94 5.10
CA ASP A 144 9.46 13.40 4.00
C ASP A 144 10.97 13.30 4.31
N GLY A 145 11.32 12.79 5.49
CA GLY A 145 12.68 12.71 6.02
C GLY A 145 12.96 13.71 7.15
N LYS A 146 12.18 14.80 7.23
CA LYS A 146 12.35 15.89 8.20
C LYS A 146 11.09 16.18 9.01
N GLY A 147 9.91 15.94 8.43
CA GLY A 147 8.60 16.25 8.98
C GLY A 147 7.50 15.39 8.36
N TRP A 148 6.25 15.70 8.70
CA TRP A 148 5.05 14.97 8.29
C TRP A 148 4.40 15.53 7.00
N ASP A 149 5.15 16.30 6.22
CA ASP A 149 4.67 17.12 5.10
C ASP A 149 4.92 16.46 3.73
N ALA A 150 4.78 15.13 3.66
CA ALA A 150 4.91 14.42 2.38
C ALA A 150 3.76 14.80 1.43
N THR A 151 4.05 15.73 0.51
CA THR A 151 3.11 16.34 -0.45
C THR A 151 2.26 15.34 -1.24
N ASN A 152 2.85 14.22 -1.63
CA ASN A 152 2.21 13.12 -2.34
C ASN A 152 1.14 12.38 -1.52
N TRP A 153 1.03 12.65 -0.22
CA TRP A 153 0.03 12.04 0.66
C TRP A 153 -0.96 13.03 1.27
N GLU A 154 -0.75 14.34 1.11
CA GLU A 154 -1.59 15.40 1.71
C GLU A 154 -3.08 15.24 1.41
N ALA A 155 -3.43 14.84 0.19
CA ALA A 155 -4.82 14.69 -0.26
C ALA A 155 -5.57 13.51 0.39
N PHE A 156 -4.87 12.60 1.07
CA PHE A 156 -5.50 11.49 1.77
C PHE A 156 -5.74 11.87 3.23
N GLU A 157 -6.79 11.34 3.83
CA GLU A 157 -7.09 11.60 5.25
C GLU A 157 -6.59 10.48 6.16
N ARG A 158 -6.33 9.31 5.57
CA ARG A 158 -6.02 8.09 6.31
C ARG A 158 -4.67 7.52 5.92
N ILE A 159 -4.13 6.68 6.80
CA ILE A 159 -3.00 5.82 6.51
C ILE A 159 -3.46 4.35 6.58
N PRO A 160 -3.21 3.55 5.53
CA PRO A 160 -3.64 2.15 5.50
C PRO A 160 -3.04 1.33 6.62
N VAL A 161 -3.75 0.27 7.04
CA VAL A 161 -3.12 -0.82 7.79
C VAL A 161 -2.08 -1.52 6.91
N CYS A 162 -1.03 -2.07 7.51
CA CYS A 162 -0.06 -2.88 6.78
C CYS A 162 0.48 -4.03 7.61
N PHE A 163 0.66 -5.16 6.93
CA PHE A 163 1.38 -6.31 7.45
C PHE A 163 2.20 -6.91 6.31
N THR A 164 3.52 -6.86 6.41
CA THR A 164 4.44 -7.44 5.44
C THR A 164 5.57 -8.12 6.18
N VAL A 165 5.82 -9.37 5.82
CA VAL A 165 6.96 -10.16 6.28
C VAL A 165 7.56 -10.80 5.02
N ASN A 166 8.67 -10.26 4.54
CA ASN A 166 9.34 -10.75 3.35
C ASN A 166 10.85 -10.87 3.60
N PRO A 167 11.35 -12.05 3.99
CA PRO A 167 12.78 -12.25 4.27
C PRO A 167 13.65 -12.32 3.01
N PHE A 168 13.05 -12.30 1.81
CA PHE A 168 13.74 -12.44 0.53
C PHE A 168 14.00 -11.10 -0.15
N ARG A 169 13.19 -10.07 0.15
CA ARG A 169 13.43 -8.72 -0.33
C ARG A 169 14.46 -8.02 0.55
N ARG A 170 15.74 -8.15 0.19
CA ARG A 170 16.88 -7.65 0.98
C ARG A 170 17.56 -6.47 0.29
N ARG A 171 18.09 -5.56 1.09
CA ARG A 171 19.07 -4.56 0.63
C ARG A 171 20.48 -5.15 0.66
N PRO A 172 21.43 -4.58 -0.11
CA PRO A 172 22.84 -4.91 0.03
C PRO A 172 23.30 -4.70 1.48
N ALA A 173 24.26 -5.53 1.92
CA ALA A 173 24.90 -5.41 3.22
C ALA A 173 26.06 -4.40 3.17
#